data_AF-A0A9W9CJV8-F1
#
_entry.id   AF-A0A9W9CJV8-F1
#
_cell.length_a   1.000
_cell.length_b   1.000
_cell.length_c   1.000
_cell.angle_alpha   90.00
_cell.angle_beta   90.00
_cell.angle_gamma   90.00
#
_symmetry.space_group_name_H-M   'P 1'
#
loop_
_entity.id
_entity.type
_entity.pdbx_description
1 polymer ?
#
loop_
_entity_poly.entity_id
_entity_poly.type
_entity_poly.pdbx_seq_one_letter_code
_entity_poly.pdbx_strand_id
1 'polypeptide(L)'
;MPPAPPTTTSEQQLREDEMLAHKIQQMEVEELRRRSSSVVSQHPRLGSMAPPSPQAPSSLLHQPSSQSLRPHSESVSSTVAPYNTETILGSPPRQASPSLLPEVVAGPSANPYFPQPISENLPIPVLQDQITPHLPSAPLDPASLSAYLEQHRQPPYPPQWVPPPVFASFYAYQGANIAPGSSWLDTPDSVVWRAVRPQQHARNPAPASYTFRFKTSSGTLRSPKHSWAMTCPGEQADLLKKVSKSTRPMWSYDLKLDSRTGLRKSEVLSHGREKAILTTYVHALNYDSLRFIGPDNRAYMWVSSSKLSSLNGSRYDTVRHALFVATGNVPDPLYGQIVADHTFWDGYIDVNEVHVGIKCKGCDMNPIRGLRWKCRTCPHHDVCDACRALALREQFGALIQPTCDFSLVNLPDESLHIRSPDVNPALVVATLQIFKDWEKHTLREERKKNVTGFMASEEAARKCDLGVMSYWKAGDLDKKGAEGERFGTMIKARGIMQTVGETAGALGSVADAGVAVGGDGGGGSGT
;
A
#
# COMPACT_ATOMS: atom_id res chain seq x y z
N MET A 1 19.57 -29.45 29.74
CA MET A 1 19.26 -29.33 28.30
C MET A 1 19.84 -30.55 27.59
N PRO A 2 19.11 -31.21 26.69
CA PRO A 2 19.70 -32.27 25.88
C PRO A 2 20.74 -31.67 24.92
N PRO A 3 21.85 -32.39 24.62
CA PRO A 3 22.86 -31.93 23.69
C PRO A 3 22.29 -31.79 22.27
N ALA A 4 22.72 -30.77 21.55
CA ALA A 4 22.33 -30.55 20.16
C ALA A 4 22.73 -31.75 19.30
N PRO A 5 21.87 -32.20 18.37
CA PRO A 5 22.20 -33.29 17.48
C PRO A 5 23.42 -32.92 16.61
N PRO A 6 24.35 -33.86 16.38
CA PRO A 6 25.53 -33.60 15.56
C PRO A 6 25.10 -33.26 14.13
N THR A 7 25.58 -32.12 13.63
CA THR A 7 25.39 -31.72 12.23
C THR A 7 26.10 -32.73 11.33
N THR A 8 25.34 -33.40 10.46
CA THR A 8 25.78 -34.52 9.61
C THR A 8 26.50 -34.09 8.33
N THR A 9 27.03 -32.87 8.26
CA THR A 9 27.76 -32.43 7.08
C THR A 9 29.11 -33.15 7.05
N SER A 10 29.32 -34.00 6.05
CA SER A 10 30.58 -34.72 5.90
C SER A 10 31.74 -33.75 5.67
N GLU A 11 32.94 -34.08 6.15
CA GLU A 11 34.14 -33.27 5.94
C GLU A 11 34.44 -33.06 4.44
N GLN A 12 34.09 -34.04 3.61
CA GLN A 12 34.22 -33.93 2.16
C GLN A 12 33.29 -32.84 1.59
N GLN A 13 32.04 -32.80 2.04
CA GLN A 13 31.08 -31.78 1.61
C GLN A 13 31.50 -30.37 2.06
N LEU A 14 32.08 -30.23 3.26
CA LEU A 14 32.65 -28.97 3.72
C LEU A 14 33.80 -28.49 2.82
N ARG A 15 34.68 -29.39 2.36
CA ARG A 15 35.76 -29.04 1.43
C ARG A 15 35.23 -28.66 0.04
N GLU A 16 34.19 -29.34 -0.43
CA GLU A 16 33.53 -29.01 -1.71
C GLU A 16 32.86 -27.64 -1.66
N ASP A 17 32.16 -27.33 -0.55
CA ASP A 17 31.54 -26.03 -0.32
C ASP A 17 32.59 -24.91 -0.21
N GLU A 18 33.73 -25.16 0.45
CA GLU A 18 34.85 -24.19 0.54
C GLU A 18 35.48 -23.92 -0.84
N MET A 19 35.69 -24.95 -1.66
CA MET A 19 36.17 -24.76 -3.03
C MET A 19 35.18 -23.99 -3.91
N LEU A 20 33.88 -24.26 -3.76
CA LEU A 20 32.84 -23.54 -4.50
C LEU A 20 32.80 -22.07 -4.10
N ALA A 21 32.87 -21.77 -2.79
CA ALA A 21 32.92 -20.40 -2.28
C ALA A 21 34.13 -19.63 -2.83
N HIS A 22 35.31 -20.25 -2.85
CA HIS A 22 36.52 -19.64 -3.40
C HIS A 22 36.41 -19.38 -4.92
N LYS A 23 35.77 -20.29 -5.66
CA LYS A 23 35.52 -20.13 -7.10
C LYS A 23 34.55 -18.99 -7.40
N ILE A 24 33.49 -18.85 -6.61
CA ILE A 24 32.53 -17.72 -6.72
C ILE A 24 33.26 -16.40 -6.46
N GLN A 25 34.07 -16.32 -5.40
CA GLN A 25 34.85 -15.14 -5.07
C GLN A 25 35.83 -14.75 -6.19
N GLN A 26 36.48 -15.72 -6.84
CA GLN A 26 37.36 -15.44 -7.98
C GLN A 26 36.62 -14.86 -9.18
N MET A 27 35.42 -15.39 -9.50
CA MET A 27 34.60 -14.84 -10.59
C MET A 27 34.14 -13.41 -10.31
N GLU A 28 33.78 -13.09 -9.06
CA GLU A 28 33.42 -11.72 -8.66
C GLU A 28 34.60 -10.74 -8.83
N VAL A 29 35.81 -11.14 -8.42
CA VAL A 29 37.02 -10.32 -8.60
C VAL A 29 37.35 -10.11 -10.08
N GLU A 30 37.16 -11.13 -10.92
CA GLU A 30 37.41 -11.03 -12.35
C GLU A 30 36.38 -10.13 -13.06
N GLU A 31 35.11 -10.21 -12.69
CA GLU A 31 34.06 -9.32 -13.20
C GLU A 31 34.30 -7.86 -12.78
N LEU A 32 34.76 -7.61 -11.55
CA LEU A 32 35.17 -6.27 -11.10
C LEU A 32 36.34 -5.71 -11.91
N ARG A 33 37.33 -6.55 -12.26
CA ARG A 33 38.42 -6.15 -13.15
C ARG A 33 37.92 -5.80 -14.56
N ARG A 34 37.01 -6.60 -15.11
CA ARG A 34 36.40 -6.38 -16.44
C ARG A 34 35.57 -5.08 -16.50
N ARG A 35 34.86 -4.74 -15.41
CA ARG A 35 34.14 -3.46 -15.29
C ARG A 35 35.08 -2.27 -15.14
N SER A 36 36.20 -2.43 -14.45
CA SER A 36 37.17 -1.35 -14.26
C SER A 36 37.94 -1.02 -15.54
N SER A 37 38.22 -2.02 -16.38
CA SER A 37 38.92 -1.83 -17.65
C SER A 37 38.06 -1.23 -18.77
N SER A 38 36.73 -1.30 -18.68
CA SER A 38 35.82 -0.71 -19.67
C SER A 38 35.56 0.79 -19.48
N VAL A 39 35.88 1.35 -18.31
CA VAL A 39 35.66 2.79 -17.99
C VAL A 39 36.83 3.69 -18.43
N VAL A 40 38.02 3.13 -18.71
CA VAL A 40 39.24 3.93 -18.96
C VAL A 40 39.45 4.31 -20.44
N SER A 41 38.64 3.81 -21.39
CA SER A 41 38.92 3.97 -22.83
C SER A 41 38.13 5.06 -23.57
N GLN A 42 37.57 6.08 -22.90
CA GLN A 42 36.93 7.20 -23.61
C GLN A 42 37.22 8.58 -22.98
N HIS A 43 38.42 9.10 -23.22
CA HIS A 43 38.65 10.55 -23.25
C HIS A 43 39.53 10.92 -24.46
N PRO A 44 39.05 11.76 -25.40
CA PRO A 44 39.90 12.35 -26.42
C PRO A 44 40.77 13.46 -25.82
N ARG A 45 42.06 13.44 -26.17
CA ARG A 45 43.07 14.45 -25.83
C ARG A 45 42.72 15.81 -26.42
N LEU A 46 42.79 16.85 -25.60
CA LEU A 46 42.95 18.24 -26.02
C LEU A 46 44.22 18.77 -25.33
N GLY A 47 45.21 19.18 -26.13
CA GLY A 47 46.48 19.70 -25.66
C GLY A 47 46.45 21.21 -25.50
N SER A 48 47.21 21.73 -24.53
CA SER A 48 47.95 22.99 -24.70
C SER A 48 49.02 23.15 -23.61
N MET A 49 50.09 23.83 -24.00
CA MET A 49 51.39 24.01 -23.35
C MET A 49 51.43 25.16 -22.33
N ALA A 50 52.19 25.02 -21.23
CA ALA A 50 53.20 25.98 -20.72
C ALA A 50 53.64 25.70 -19.25
N PRO A 51 54.84 26.14 -18.80
CA PRO A 51 55.63 25.54 -17.70
C PRO A 51 55.69 26.38 -16.39
N PRO A 52 56.40 25.92 -15.33
CA PRO A 52 55.99 26.09 -13.93
C PRO A 52 56.84 27.03 -13.06
N SER A 53 56.35 27.34 -11.85
CA SER A 53 57.20 27.65 -10.68
C SER A 53 56.51 27.28 -9.35
N PRO A 54 57.26 27.01 -8.27
CA PRO A 54 56.83 26.11 -7.19
C PRO A 54 56.54 26.85 -5.87
N GLN A 55 55.69 26.26 -5.00
CA GLN A 55 55.92 26.21 -3.54
C GLN A 55 54.88 25.35 -2.77
N ALA A 56 55.45 24.41 -2.01
CA ALA A 56 55.10 23.85 -0.70
C ALA A 56 53.73 23.16 -0.39
N PRO A 57 53.74 22.06 0.40
CA PRO A 57 52.57 21.22 0.67
C PRO A 57 51.86 21.57 1.98
N SER A 58 50.57 21.25 2.06
CA SER A 58 49.86 21.10 3.33
C SER A 58 48.98 19.86 3.29
N SER A 59 49.33 18.91 4.14
CA SER A 59 48.67 17.62 4.33
C SER A 59 47.48 17.79 5.27
N LEU A 60 46.26 17.52 4.79
CA LEU A 60 45.11 17.24 5.66
C LEU A 60 44.37 16.02 5.11
N LEU A 61 44.54 14.92 5.86
CA LEU A 61 43.81 13.67 5.75
C LEU A 61 42.34 13.90 6.11
N HIS A 62 41.44 13.77 5.12
CA HIS A 62 40.03 13.50 5.38
C HIS A 62 39.71 12.08 4.92
N GLN A 63 39.45 11.20 5.88
CA GLN A 63 38.79 9.91 5.67
C GLN A 63 37.32 10.14 5.29
N PRO A 64 36.82 9.50 4.22
CA PRO A 64 35.39 9.24 4.07
C PRO A 64 35.12 7.76 4.31
N SER A 65 34.53 7.44 5.46
CA SER A 65 33.95 6.12 5.73
C SER A 65 32.48 6.12 5.33
N SER A 66 32.19 5.63 4.13
CA SER A 66 30.84 5.22 3.73
C SER A 66 30.89 3.79 3.21
N GLN A 67 30.72 2.82 4.12
CA GLN A 67 30.45 1.44 3.73
C GLN A 67 29.01 1.38 3.19
N SER A 68 28.90 1.42 1.86
CA SER A 68 27.68 1.16 1.12
C SER A 68 27.42 -0.35 1.12
N LEU A 69 26.59 -0.83 2.05
CA LEU A 69 26.00 -2.17 1.95
C LEU A 69 24.86 -2.13 0.91
N ARG A 70 25.14 -2.67 -0.29
CA ARG A 70 24.13 -3.01 -1.29
C ARG A 70 24.09 -4.53 -1.46
N PRO A 71 22.91 -5.15 -1.44
CA PRO A 71 22.66 -6.36 -2.19
C PRO A 71 21.89 -6.00 -3.47
N HIS A 72 22.46 -6.37 -4.63
CA HIS A 72 21.73 -6.35 -5.90
C HIS A 72 21.04 -7.72 -6.08
N SER A 73 19.71 -7.73 -6.13
CA SER A 73 18.91 -8.88 -6.55
C SER A 73 18.86 -8.92 -8.08
N GLU A 74 19.48 -9.93 -8.69
CA GLU A 74 19.32 -10.23 -10.12
C GLU A 74 18.01 -10.97 -10.36
N SER A 75 17.19 -10.46 -11.27
CA SER A 75 15.99 -11.13 -11.77
C SER A 75 16.37 -12.18 -12.80
N VAL A 76 16.11 -13.45 -12.50
CA VAL A 76 16.29 -14.57 -13.45
C VAL A 76 15.20 -14.50 -14.53
N SER A 77 15.62 -14.37 -15.79
CA SER A 77 14.74 -14.46 -16.97
C SER A 77 14.58 -15.93 -17.37
N SER A 78 13.33 -16.42 -17.42
CA SER A 78 13.02 -17.73 -17.98
C SER A 78 12.79 -17.62 -19.50
N THR A 79 13.73 -18.13 -20.28
CA THR A 79 13.59 -18.25 -21.75
C THR A 79 12.84 -19.54 -22.08
N VAL A 80 11.66 -19.41 -22.69
CA VAL A 80 10.88 -20.52 -23.25
C VAL A 80 11.41 -20.85 -24.64
N ALA A 81 11.74 -22.12 -24.89
CA ALA A 81 12.02 -22.65 -26.22
C ALA A 81 10.86 -23.58 -26.68
N PRO A 82 10.61 -23.69 -27.99
CA PRO A 82 9.35 -24.20 -28.53
C PRO A 82 9.30 -25.72 -28.64
N TYR A 83 8.08 -26.25 -28.53
CA TYR A 83 7.73 -27.67 -28.67
C TYR A 83 7.94 -28.19 -30.10
N ASN A 84 8.51 -29.39 -30.22
CA ASN A 84 8.27 -30.30 -31.33
C ASN A 84 7.95 -31.70 -30.78
N THR A 85 6.99 -32.32 -31.45
CA THR A 85 6.31 -33.59 -31.17
C THR A 85 7.18 -34.77 -31.59
N GLU A 86 7.30 -35.82 -30.76
CA GLU A 86 7.11 -37.23 -31.16
C GLU A 86 7.33 -38.21 -29.99
N THR A 87 6.62 -39.32 -30.08
CA THR A 87 6.32 -40.33 -29.07
C THR A 87 7.30 -41.52 -29.16
N ILE A 88 7.68 -42.14 -28.03
CA ILE A 88 7.65 -43.61 -27.73
C ILE A 88 8.72 -44.07 -26.69
N LEU A 89 8.16 -44.68 -25.63
CA LEU A 89 8.66 -45.66 -24.63
C LEU A 89 9.95 -45.47 -23.80
N GLY A 90 9.73 -45.36 -22.47
CA GLY A 90 10.37 -46.23 -21.47
C GLY A 90 11.53 -45.64 -20.65
N SER A 91 11.25 -45.04 -19.49
CA SER A 91 12.25 -44.79 -18.42
C SER A 91 11.56 -44.64 -17.05
N PRO A 92 12.19 -45.10 -15.94
CA PRO A 92 11.59 -45.14 -14.59
C PRO A 92 11.54 -43.74 -13.95
N PRO A 93 10.74 -43.54 -12.87
CA PRO A 93 10.53 -42.21 -12.30
C PRO A 93 11.80 -41.65 -11.69
N ARG A 94 12.27 -40.51 -12.21
CA ARG A 94 13.30 -39.69 -11.58
C ARG A 94 12.74 -39.10 -10.29
N GLN A 95 13.37 -39.44 -9.18
CA GLN A 95 13.17 -38.83 -7.87
C GLN A 95 13.41 -37.32 -7.95
N ALA A 96 12.48 -36.55 -7.41
CA ALA A 96 12.62 -35.11 -7.23
C ALA A 96 13.77 -34.83 -6.23
N SER A 97 14.66 -33.92 -6.60
CA SER A 97 15.70 -33.41 -5.72
C SER A 97 15.07 -32.68 -4.52
N PRO A 98 15.57 -32.87 -3.28
CA PRO A 98 15.05 -32.17 -2.12
C PRO A 98 15.43 -30.68 -2.19
N SER A 99 14.42 -29.84 -1.94
CA SER A 99 14.58 -28.40 -1.73
C SER A 99 15.48 -28.14 -0.51
N LEU A 100 16.58 -27.41 -0.70
CA LEU A 100 17.50 -26.97 0.35
C LEU A 100 17.00 -25.67 1.03
N LEU A 101 15.72 -25.61 1.39
CA LEU A 101 15.18 -24.53 2.20
C LEU A 101 14.77 -25.09 3.56
N PRO A 102 15.08 -24.40 4.68
CA PRO A 102 14.71 -24.88 6.00
C PRO A 102 13.17 -24.93 6.10
N GLU A 103 12.67 -26.16 6.13
CA GLU A 103 11.31 -26.47 6.53
C GLU A 103 11.14 -26.05 7.99
N VAL A 104 10.33 -25.02 8.23
CA VAL A 104 10.01 -24.54 9.57
C VAL A 104 9.04 -25.53 10.20
N VAL A 105 9.59 -26.46 10.99
CA VAL A 105 8.82 -27.37 11.84
C VAL A 105 8.02 -26.52 12.83
N ALA A 106 6.70 -26.49 12.67
CA ALA A 106 5.81 -26.03 13.72
C ALA A 106 5.97 -26.95 14.94
N GLY A 107 6.48 -26.40 16.04
CA GLY A 107 6.65 -27.14 17.29
C GLY A 107 5.30 -27.66 17.82
N PRO A 108 5.25 -28.84 18.42
CA PRO A 108 4.01 -29.39 18.95
C PRO A 108 3.49 -28.55 20.12
N SER A 109 2.20 -28.21 20.05
CA SER A 109 1.43 -27.61 21.14
C SER A 109 1.51 -28.48 22.40
N ALA A 110 1.73 -27.83 23.54
CA ALA A 110 1.79 -28.46 24.84
C ALA A 110 0.44 -29.11 25.21
N ASN A 111 0.51 -30.37 25.65
CA ASN A 111 -0.63 -31.14 26.16
C ASN A 111 -0.92 -30.73 27.63
N PRO A 112 -2.19 -30.66 28.10
CA PRO A 112 -2.54 -30.03 29.36
C PRO A 112 -2.82 -31.07 30.43
N TYR A 113 -1.81 -31.49 31.21
CA TYR A 113 -2.06 -32.20 32.47
C TYR A 113 -0.88 -32.02 33.42
N PHE A 114 -0.94 -31.03 34.30
CA PHE A 114 -0.43 -31.15 35.67
C PHE A 114 -1.20 -30.18 36.61
N PRO A 115 -1.56 -30.59 37.84
CA PRO A 115 -2.37 -29.79 38.76
C PRO A 115 -1.53 -28.73 39.47
N GLN A 116 -2.06 -27.51 39.61
CA GLN A 116 -1.45 -26.45 40.43
C GLN A 116 -1.73 -26.63 41.93
N PRO A 117 -0.81 -26.21 42.82
CA PRO A 117 -1.10 -26.06 44.23
C PRO A 117 -1.80 -24.73 44.52
N ILE A 118 -2.70 -24.80 45.49
CA ILE A 118 -3.50 -23.73 46.08
C ILE A 118 -2.58 -22.71 46.76
N SER A 119 -2.66 -21.43 46.37
CA SER A 119 -2.31 -20.33 47.30
C SER A 119 -2.89 -18.98 46.86
N GLU A 120 -3.75 -18.48 47.76
CA GLU A 120 -3.93 -17.09 48.21
C GLU A 120 -4.49 -16.01 47.27
N ASN A 121 -5.67 -15.57 47.69
CA ASN A 121 -6.45 -14.42 47.23
C ASN A 121 -5.67 -13.11 47.34
N LEU A 122 -5.40 -12.48 46.19
CA LEU A 122 -5.31 -11.03 46.05
C LEU A 122 -6.15 -10.59 44.85
N PRO A 123 -7.02 -9.56 44.97
CA PRO A 123 -7.80 -9.06 43.86
C PRO A 123 -6.91 -8.17 43.01
N ILE A 124 -6.14 -8.76 42.10
CA ILE A 124 -5.59 -8.02 40.97
C ILE A 124 -6.74 -7.84 39.99
N PRO A 125 -7.10 -6.60 39.58
CA PRO A 125 -8.02 -6.40 38.46
C PRO A 125 -7.34 -6.96 37.22
N VAL A 126 -7.66 -8.22 36.88
CA VAL A 126 -7.36 -8.77 35.57
C VAL A 126 -8.20 -7.94 34.62
N LEU A 127 -7.57 -6.99 33.93
CA LEU A 127 -8.13 -6.38 32.75
C LEU A 127 -8.55 -7.55 31.87
N GLN A 128 -9.86 -7.76 31.69
CA GLN A 128 -10.35 -8.75 30.75
C GLN A 128 -9.76 -8.38 29.40
N ASP A 129 -8.76 -9.15 28.97
CA ASP A 129 -8.30 -9.16 27.60
C ASP A 129 -9.56 -9.28 26.75
N GLN A 130 -9.86 -8.21 26.01
CA GLN A 130 -10.96 -8.23 25.06
C GLN A 130 -10.65 -9.37 24.10
N ILE A 131 -11.40 -10.47 24.25
CA ILE A 131 -11.35 -11.62 23.35
C ILE A 131 -11.65 -11.06 21.97
N THR A 132 -10.59 -10.80 21.22
CA THR A 132 -10.73 -10.39 19.83
C THR A 132 -11.25 -11.64 19.14
N PRO A 133 -12.44 -11.61 18.52
CA PRO A 133 -13.01 -12.80 17.91
C PRO A 133 -11.96 -13.42 16.99
N HIS A 134 -11.61 -14.69 17.24
CA HIS A 134 -10.62 -15.42 16.47
C HIS A 134 -11.06 -15.45 15.01
N LEU A 135 -10.44 -14.59 14.20
CA LEU A 135 -10.63 -14.59 12.75
C LEU A 135 -10.05 -15.90 12.20
N PRO A 136 -10.69 -16.52 11.20
CA PRO A 136 -10.17 -17.72 10.56
C PRO A 136 -8.82 -17.45 9.91
N SER A 137 -7.96 -18.47 9.90
CA SER A 137 -6.61 -18.43 9.33
C SER A 137 -6.61 -17.96 7.88
N ALA A 138 -5.57 -17.22 7.51
CA ALA A 138 -5.40 -16.71 6.14
C ALA A 138 -5.36 -17.87 5.12
N PRO A 139 -6.15 -17.82 4.04
CA PRO A 139 -6.02 -18.75 2.92
C PRO A 139 -4.64 -18.63 2.25
N LEU A 140 -4.12 -19.75 1.74
CA LEU A 140 -2.79 -19.80 1.11
C LEU A 140 -2.82 -19.42 -0.38
N ASP A 141 -3.95 -19.61 -1.07
CA ASP A 141 -4.07 -19.29 -2.49
C ASP A 141 -4.81 -17.96 -2.74
N PRO A 142 -4.48 -17.22 -3.81
CA PRO A 142 -5.06 -15.91 -4.06
C PRO A 142 -6.57 -15.89 -4.32
N ALA A 143 -7.12 -16.95 -4.91
CA ALA A 143 -8.55 -17.02 -5.22
C ALA A 143 -9.37 -17.20 -3.93
N SER A 144 -8.92 -18.07 -3.03
CA SER A 144 -9.52 -18.22 -1.70
C SER A 144 -9.34 -16.96 -0.85
N LEU A 145 -8.22 -16.23 -0.97
CA LEU A 145 -8.03 -14.94 -0.29
C LEU A 145 -9.03 -13.88 -0.78
N SER A 146 -9.31 -13.87 -2.09
CA SER A 146 -10.35 -13.02 -2.67
C SER A 146 -11.73 -13.35 -2.12
N ALA A 147 -12.09 -14.64 -2.04
CA ALA A 147 -13.36 -15.07 -1.45
C ALA A 147 -13.45 -14.73 0.05
N TYR A 148 -12.36 -14.92 0.79
CA TYR A 148 -12.24 -14.52 2.19
C TYR A 148 -12.50 -13.03 2.36
N LEU A 149 -11.89 -12.19 1.52
CA LEU A 149 -12.09 -10.75 1.59
C LEU A 149 -13.56 -10.36 1.41
N GLU A 150 -14.29 -10.96 0.47
CA GLU A 150 -15.71 -10.67 0.27
C GLU A 150 -16.58 -11.14 1.47
N GLN A 151 -16.19 -12.25 2.11
CA GLN A 151 -16.90 -12.81 3.25
C GLN A 151 -16.63 -12.01 4.55
N HIS A 152 -15.37 -11.75 4.86
CA HIS A 152 -14.92 -11.15 6.12
C HIS A 152 -14.74 -9.63 6.02
N ARG A 153 -14.74 -9.09 4.81
CA ARG A 153 -14.65 -7.65 4.51
C ARG A 153 -13.36 -7.00 4.99
N GLN A 154 -12.36 -7.82 5.27
CA GLN A 154 -11.04 -7.44 5.72
C GLN A 154 -10.05 -8.50 5.24
N PRO A 155 -8.85 -8.14 4.76
CA PRO A 155 -7.81 -9.11 4.52
C PRO A 155 -7.26 -9.60 5.87
N PRO A 156 -6.98 -10.91 5.98
CA PRO A 156 -6.51 -11.52 7.21
C PRO A 156 -5.17 -10.91 7.64
N TYR A 157 -4.91 -10.94 8.94
CA TYR A 157 -3.56 -10.67 9.43
C TYR A 157 -2.66 -11.86 9.11
N PRO A 158 -1.46 -11.64 8.57
CA PRO A 158 -0.44 -12.69 8.51
C PRO A 158 -0.21 -13.25 9.92
N PRO A 159 -0.17 -14.58 10.12
CA PRO A 159 -0.02 -15.18 11.45
C PRO A 159 1.23 -14.71 12.21
N GLN A 160 2.28 -14.34 11.48
CA GLN A 160 3.54 -13.82 12.02
C GLN A 160 3.46 -12.35 12.46
N TRP A 161 2.40 -11.62 12.11
CA TRP A 161 2.22 -10.24 12.53
C TRP A 161 1.42 -10.21 13.82
N VAL A 162 2.06 -9.74 14.88
CA VAL A 162 1.43 -9.50 16.18
C VAL A 162 1.30 -7.98 16.37
N PRO A 163 0.25 -7.35 15.82
CA PRO A 163 0.13 -5.91 15.86
C PRO A 163 -0.16 -5.42 17.29
N PRO A 164 0.55 -4.39 17.79
CA PRO A 164 0.21 -3.76 19.08
C PRO A 164 -1.17 -3.10 19.06
N PRO A 165 -1.75 -2.71 20.22
CA PRO A 165 -3.00 -1.96 20.27
C PRO A 165 -3.00 -0.71 19.39
N VAL A 166 -4.16 -0.37 18.84
CA VAL A 166 -4.32 0.82 17.99
C VAL A 166 -4.27 2.07 18.85
N PHE A 167 -3.35 2.98 18.52
CA PHE A 167 -3.19 4.30 19.13
C PHE A 167 -4.04 5.36 18.41
N ALA A 168 -4.02 5.37 17.08
CA ALA A 168 -4.83 6.27 16.26
C ALA A 168 -5.23 5.59 14.95
N SER A 169 -6.33 6.05 14.33
CA SER A 169 -6.79 5.53 13.04
C SER A 169 -7.04 6.68 12.07
N PHE A 170 -6.74 6.43 10.80
CA PHE A 170 -7.03 7.32 9.69
C PHE A 170 -7.71 6.55 8.57
N TYR A 171 -8.62 7.21 7.87
CA TYR A 171 -9.41 6.62 6.79
C TYR A 171 -9.21 7.40 5.50
N ALA A 172 -8.91 6.69 4.40
CA ALA A 172 -8.57 7.31 3.12
C ALA A 172 -9.80 7.53 2.24
N TYR A 173 -9.83 8.67 1.55
CA TYR A 173 -10.84 9.00 0.55
C TYR A 173 -10.16 9.64 -0.66
N GLN A 174 -10.50 9.17 -1.85
CA GLN A 174 -10.06 9.79 -3.09
C GLN A 174 -10.94 11.03 -3.38
N GLY A 175 -10.38 12.05 -4.03
CA GLY A 175 -11.13 13.26 -4.41
C GLY A 175 -12.19 12.98 -5.48
N ALA A 176 -13.18 13.88 -5.61
CA ALA A 176 -14.29 13.75 -6.56
C ALA A 176 -13.91 13.87 -8.04
N ASN A 177 -12.75 14.47 -8.32
CA ASN A 177 -12.33 14.74 -9.69
C ASN A 177 -11.70 13.49 -10.27
N ILE A 178 -12.57 12.67 -10.87
CA ILE A 178 -12.16 11.51 -11.65
C ILE A 178 -12.23 11.92 -13.12
N ALA A 179 -11.07 11.96 -13.77
CA ALA A 179 -11.00 12.35 -15.18
C ALA A 179 -11.79 11.36 -16.05
N PRO A 180 -12.53 11.82 -17.08
CA PRO A 180 -13.20 10.93 -18.02
C PRO A 180 -12.23 9.90 -18.61
N GLY A 181 -12.62 8.63 -18.62
CA GLY A 181 -11.78 7.53 -19.12
C GLY A 181 -10.68 7.03 -18.17
N SER A 182 -10.58 7.58 -16.96
CA SER A 182 -9.65 7.05 -15.95
C SER A 182 -10.11 5.72 -15.34
N SER A 183 -9.18 5.08 -14.64
CA SER A 183 -9.31 3.78 -13.99
C SER A 183 -8.73 3.83 -12.58
N TRP A 184 -9.05 2.82 -11.77
CA TRP A 184 -8.49 2.66 -10.42
C TRP A 184 -6.95 2.68 -10.35
N LEU A 185 -6.27 2.32 -11.45
CA LEU A 185 -4.82 2.29 -11.56
C LEU A 185 -4.22 3.67 -11.85
N ASP A 186 -5.03 4.65 -12.25
CA ASP A 186 -4.58 6.01 -12.46
C ASP A 186 -4.32 6.73 -11.13
N THR A 187 -3.46 7.73 -11.18
CA THR A 187 -3.17 8.56 -10.01
C THR A 187 -4.31 9.58 -9.86
N PRO A 188 -5.03 9.59 -8.73
CA PRO A 188 -6.10 10.56 -8.52
C PRO A 188 -5.52 11.97 -8.36
N ASP A 189 -6.34 13.01 -8.59
CA ASP A 189 -5.91 14.40 -8.39
C ASP A 189 -5.61 14.71 -6.91
N SER A 190 -6.37 14.09 -6.01
CA SER A 190 -6.19 14.24 -4.57
C SER A 190 -6.61 13.00 -3.78
N VAL A 191 -5.98 12.82 -2.62
CA VAL A 191 -6.35 11.82 -1.61
C VAL A 191 -6.38 12.53 -0.26
N VAL A 192 -7.40 12.28 0.55
CA VAL A 192 -7.52 12.81 1.90
C VAL A 192 -7.57 11.69 2.91
N TRP A 193 -6.94 11.89 4.07
CA TRP A 193 -7.02 11.00 5.22
C TRP A 193 -7.71 11.72 6.38
N ARG A 194 -8.66 11.06 7.04
CA ARG A 194 -9.45 11.62 8.14
C ARG A 194 -9.33 10.76 9.38
N ALA A 195 -9.24 11.38 10.55
CA ALA A 195 -9.26 10.67 11.84
C ALA A 195 -10.64 10.12 12.23
N VAL A 196 -11.70 10.57 11.53
CA VAL A 196 -13.09 10.17 11.78
C VAL A 196 -13.67 9.62 10.49
N ARG A 197 -14.37 8.48 10.58
CA ARG A 197 -15.13 7.92 9.46
C ARG A 197 -16.24 8.88 9.04
N PRO A 198 -16.40 9.18 7.74
CA PRO A 198 -17.55 9.88 7.24
C PRO A 198 -18.80 9.06 7.51
N GLN A 199 -19.65 9.57 8.38
CA GLN A 199 -21.02 9.08 8.47
C GLN A 199 -21.81 9.70 7.31
N GLN A 200 -22.62 8.90 6.64
CA GLN A 200 -23.44 9.33 5.49
C GLN A 200 -24.34 10.55 5.82
N HIS A 201 -24.70 10.73 7.09
CA HIS A 201 -25.62 11.76 7.57
C HIS A 201 -24.94 12.86 8.39
N ALA A 202 -23.61 12.88 8.48
CA ALA A 202 -22.91 13.94 9.18
C ALA A 202 -23.06 15.25 8.40
N ARG A 203 -23.80 16.22 8.98
CA ARG A 203 -23.99 17.56 8.39
C ARG A 203 -22.67 18.29 8.13
N ASN A 204 -21.66 18.02 8.94
CA ASN A 204 -20.32 18.60 8.83
C ASN A 204 -19.28 17.48 8.93
N PRO A 205 -18.66 17.05 7.82
CA PRO A 205 -17.61 16.04 7.88
C PRO A 205 -16.39 16.62 8.60
N ALA A 206 -15.81 15.86 9.54
CA ALA A 206 -14.59 16.27 10.26
C ALA A 206 -13.47 16.61 9.28
N PRO A 207 -12.70 17.70 9.47
CA PRO A 207 -11.70 18.13 8.50
C PRO A 207 -10.66 17.04 8.20
N ALA A 208 -10.11 17.06 6.98
CA ALA A 208 -9.07 16.11 6.57
C ALA A 208 -7.80 16.31 7.41
N SER A 209 -7.33 15.25 8.06
CA SER A 209 -6.08 15.26 8.82
C SER A 209 -4.85 15.39 7.91
N TYR A 210 -4.91 14.77 6.74
CA TYR A 210 -3.89 14.87 5.70
C TYR A 210 -4.54 15.00 4.32
N THR A 211 -4.02 15.87 3.47
CA THR A 211 -4.48 16.04 2.09
C THR A 211 -3.30 15.99 1.13
N PHE A 212 -3.31 15.02 0.23
CA PHE A 212 -2.40 14.89 -0.89
C PHE A 212 -2.97 15.60 -2.13
N ARG A 213 -2.14 16.37 -2.80
CA ARG A 213 -2.40 16.87 -4.16
C ARG A 213 -1.34 16.34 -5.10
N PHE A 214 -1.77 15.57 -6.09
CA PHE A 214 -0.89 14.98 -7.09
C PHE A 214 -0.69 15.95 -8.23
N LYS A 215 0.55 16.01 -8.73
CA LYS A 215 0.93 16.87 -9.85
C LYS A 215 1.20 15.97 -11.04
N THR A 216 0.33 16.06 -12.04
CA THR A 216 0.52 15.45 -13.35
C THR A 216 1.28 16.43 -14.25
N SER A 217 2.57 16.20 -14.48
CA SER A 217 3.30 16.98 -15.48
C SER A 217 3.10 16.35 -16.86
N SER A 218 2.16 16.86 -17.64
CA SER A 218 1.78 16.39 -18.99
C SER A 218 2.75 16.81 -20.11
N GLY A 219 4.05 16.90 -19.82
CA GLY A 219 5.05 17.27 -20.82
C GLY A 219 5.48 16.08 -21.68
N THR A 220 5.04 16.03 -22.94
CA THR A 220 5.30 14.95 -23.93
C THR A 220 6.78 14.66 -24.21
N LEU A 221 7.69 15.59 -23.88
CA LEU A 221 9.14 15.42 -24.11
C LEU A 221 9.94 15.04 -22.86
N ARG A 222 9.34 15.02 -21.67
CA ARG A 222 10.10 14.84 -20.42
C ARG A 222 9.82 13.48 -19.79
N SER A 223 10.85 12.95 -19.13
CA SER A 223 10.73 11.72 -18.34
C SER A 223 9.52 11.79 -17.40
N PRO A 224 8.74 10.70 -17.27
CA PRO A 224 7.55 10.70 -16.43
C PRO A 224 7.93 11.09 -15.00
N LYS A 225 7.32 12.18 -14.54
CA LYS A 225 7.52 12.73 -13.21
C LYS A 225 6.25 12.49 -12.39
N HIS A 226 6.40 11.72 -11.33
CA HIS A 226 5.35 11.54 -10.33
C HIS A 226 5.71 12.41 -9.15
N SER A 227 4.81 13.32 -8.78
CA SER A 227 5.05 14.17 -7.63
C SER A 227 3.75 14.52 -6.94
N TRP A 228 3.82 14.68 -5.63
CA TRP A 228 2.69 15.13 -4.84
C TRP A 228 3.16 16.01 -3.68
N ALA A 229 2.22 16.75 -3.12
CA ALA A 229 2.41 17.57 -1.93
C ALA A 229 1.34 17.19 -0.91
N MET A 230 1.75 16.98 0.35
CA MET A 230 0.86 16.69 1.47
C MET A 230 0.74 17.92 2.38
N THR A 231 -0.49 18.22 2.80
CA THR A 231 -0.84 19.31 3.70
C THR A 231 -1.58 18.79 4.94
N CYS A 232 -1.34 19.44 6.09
CA CYS A 232 -1.91 19.08 7.39
C CYS A 232 -2.59 20.32 8.01
N PRO A 233 -3.81 20.24 8.57
CA PRO A 233 -4.53 21.42 9.08
C PRO A 233 -3.92 22.08 10.31
N GLY A 234 -3.31 21.30 11.21
CA GLY A 234 -2.98 21.73 12.57
C GLY A 234 -1.91 22.84 12.68
N GLU A 235 -1.03 22.97 11.69
CA GLU A 235 0.08 23.93 11.77
C GLU A 235 -0.20 25.27 11.06
N GLN A 236 -1.38 25.43 10.44
CA GLN A 236 -1.73 26.69 9.78
C GLN A 236 -2.13 27.80 10.76
N ALA A 237 -2.68 27.45 11.92
CA ALA A 237 -3.23 28.43 12.87
C ALA A 237 -2.16 29.34 13.50
N ASP A 238 -0.96 28.83 13.74
CA ASP A 238 0.13 29.60 14.36
C ASP A 238 0.90 30.48 13.36
N LEU A 239 0.81 30.17 12.06
CA LEU A 239 1.51 30.92 10.99
C LEU A 239 0.71 32.12 10.45
N LEU A 240 -0.60 32.18 10.69
CA LEU A 240 -1.47 33.26 10.18
C LEU A 240 -1.23 34.63 10.84
N LYS A 241 -0.39 34.74 11.87
CA LYS A 241 -0.05 36.02 12.51
C LYS A 241 1.14 36.77 11.88
N LYS A 242 1.82 36.23 10.86
CA LYS A 242 2.92 36.94 10.16
C LYS A 242 2.85 36.81 8.63
N VAL A 243 2.13 37.75 8.03
CA VAL A 243 2.26 38.34 6.68
C VAL A 243 2.96 37.50 5.57
N SER A 244 2.13 37.12 4.58
CA SER A 244 2.42 36.93 3.15
C SER A 244 3.60 36.02 2.70
N LYS A 245 3.75 34.81 3.26
CA LYS A 245 4.67 33.83 2.66
C LYS A 245 3.96 32.51 2.37
N SER A 246 3.75 32.29 1.06
CA SER A 246 3.63 31.01 0.35
C SER A 246 3.54 29.80 1.29
N THR A 247 2.33 29.28 1.46
CA THR A 247 2.00 28.03 2.16
C THR A 247 2.85 26.90 1.60
N ARG A 248 4.00 26.62 2.23
CA ARG A 248 4.85 25.51 1.82
C ARG A 248 4.17 24.20 2.25
N PRO A 249 4.03 23.22 1.36
CA PRO A 249 3.55 21.91 1.76
C PRO A 249 4.51 21.32 2.78
N MET A 250 3.96 20.65 3.80
CA MET A 250 4.74 20.06 4.89
C MET A 250 5.63 18.95 4.33
N TRP A 251 5.03 18.05 3.54
CA TRP A 251 5.74 16.98 2.85
C TRP A 251 5.56 17.11 1.34
N SER A 252 6.62 16.82 0.60
CA SER A 252 6.56 16.70 -0.85
C SER A 252 7.38 15.52 -1.33
N TYR A 253 6.87 14.86 -2.37
CA TYR A 253 7.52 13.72 -3.00
C TYR A 253 7.76 14.02 -4.48
N ASP A 254 8.96 13.68 -4.96
CA ASP A 254 9.33 13.78 -6.36
C ASP A 254 10.04 12.48 -6.80
N LEU A 255 9.40 11.75 -7.70
CA LEU A 255 9.94 10.57 -8.38
C LEU A 255 10.13 10.88 -9.87
N LYS A 256 11.34 10.64 -10.36
CA LYS A 256 11.67 10.64 -11.79
C LYS A 256 12.12 9.26 -12.20
N LEU A 257 11.47 8.71 -13.22
CA LEU A 257 11.85 7.45 -13.85
C LEU A 257 12.54 7.74 -15.18
N ASP A 258 13.49 6.90 -15.58
CA ASP A 258 14.03 6.93 -16.93
C ASP A 258 12.93 6.51 -17.91
N SER A 259 12.68 7.35 -18.93
CA SER A 259 11.61 7.09 -19.90
C SER A 259 11.86 5.87 -20.79
N ARG A 260 13.12 5.44 -20.95
CA ARG A 260 13.50 4.30 -21.78
C ARG A 260 13.53 3.00 -20.98
N THR A 261 14.15 3.02 -19.79
CA THR A 261 14.33 1.79 -18.99
C THR A 261 13.25 1.61 -17.93
N GLY A 262 12.46 2.65 -17.62
CA GLY A 262 11.53 2.65 -16.48
C GLY A 262 12.23 2.70 -15.12
N LEU A 263 13.57 2.69 -15.08
CA LEU A 263 14.32 2.64 -13.82
C LEU A 263 14.30 3.98 -13.11
N ARG A 264 14.37 3.93 -11.77
CA ARG A 264 14.44 5.12 -10.91
C ARG A 264 15.69 5.96 -11.22
N LYS A 265 15.49 7.21 -11.65
CA LYS A 265 16.55 8.23 -11.81
C LYS A 265 16.80 9.02 -10.54
N SER A 266 15.73 9.48 -9.91
CA SER A 266 15.79 10.22 -8.65
C SER A 266 14.50 10.01 -7.89
N GLU A 267 14.60 9.88 -6.57
CA GLU A 267 13.45 9.79 -5.67
C GLU A 267 13.80 10.57 -4.41
N VAL A 268 12.95 11.52 -4.06
CA VAL A 268 13.18 12.44 -2.96
C VAL A 268 11.87 12.65 -2.20
N LEU A 269 11.83 12.26 -0.93
CA LEU A 269 10.81 12.70 0.01
C LEU A 269 11.39 13.83 0.84
N SER A 270 10.75 15.00 0.81
CA SER A 270 11.20 16.19 1.54
C SER A 270 10.19 16.57 2.62
N HIS A 271 10.69 17.02 3.76
CA HIS A 271 9.92 17.56 4.87
C HIS A 271 10.41 18.99 5.19
N GLY A 272 9.71 20.01 4.71
CA GLY A 272 10.09 21.41 4.95
C GLY A 272 11.54 21.75 4.55
N ARG A 273 12.39 22.04 5.54
CA ARG A 273 13.84 22.34 5.38
C ARG A 273 14.74 21.20 5.84
N GLU A 274 14.18 20.08 6.28
CA GLU A 274 14.93 18.95 6.80
C GLU A 274 15.65 18.20 5.67
N LYS A 275 16.56 17.31 6.08
CA LYS A 275 17.27 16.44 5.17
C LYS A 275 16.26 15.58 4.40
N ALA A 276 16.44 15.50 3.08
CA ALA A 276 15.64 14.62 2.26
C ALA A 276 15.73 13.16 2.73
N ILE A 277 14.59 12.49 2.80
CA ILE A 277 14.47 11.07 3.09
C ILE A 277 14.61 10.31 1.78
N LEU A 278 15.55 9.36 1.76
CA LEU A 278 15.70 8.41 0.67
C LEU A 278 14.90 7.15 1.00
N THR A 279 13.96 6.82 0.13
CA THR A 279 13.19 5.59 0.15
C THR A 279 13.79 4.56 -0.80
N THR A 280 13.68 3.27 -0.46
CA THR A 280 14.11 2.16 -1.31
C THR A 280 13.02 1.12 -1.37
N TYR A 281 12.32 1.11 -2.51
CA TYR A 281 11.31 0.12 -2.83
C TYR A 281 11.94 -1.16 -3.38
N VAL A 282 11.46 -2.31 -2.94
CA VAL A 282 11.87 -3.63 -3.42
C VAL A 282 10.61 -4.46 -3.67
N HIS A 283 10.41 -4.86 -4.92
CA HIS A 283 9.39 -5.82 -5.33
C HIS A 283 9.99 -7.23 -5.31
N ALA A 284 9.87 -7.94 -4.19
CA ALA A 284 10.50 -9.25 -4.00
C ALA A 284 9.55 -10.41 -4.37
N LEU A 285 10.06 -11.64 -4.30
CA LEU A 285 9.26 -12.83 -4.60
C LEU A 285 8.16 -13.10 -3.57
N ASN A 286 8.36 -12.66 -2.33
CA ASN A 286 7.54 -13.06 -1.18
C ASN A 286 6.62 -11.92 -0.72
N TYR A 287 7.14 -10.70 -0.76
CA TYR A 287 6.47 -9.47 -0.35
C TYR A 287 7.16 -8.27 -0.99
N ASP A 288 6.45 -7.16 -1.04
CA ASP A 288 6.96 -5.87 -1.45
C ASP A 288 7.39 -5.12 -0.19
N SER A 289 8.41 -4.26 -0.30
CA SER A 289 8.87 -3.48 0.85
C SER A 289 9.35 -2.08 0.46
N LEU A 290 9.27 -1.14 1.40
CA LEU A 290 9.80 0.21 1.28
C LEU A 290 10.65 0.54 2.53
N ARG A 291 11.98 0.59 2.36
CA ARG A 291 12.93 0.93 3.42
C ARG A 291 13.27 2.43 3.41
N PHE A 292 13.40 3.05 4.59
CA PHE A 292 13.84 4.44 4.72
C PHE A 292 14.38 4.74 6.13
N ILE A 293 15.08 5.87 6.29
CA ILE A 293 15.48 6.41 7.59
C ILE A 293 14.62 7.65 7.88
N GLY A 294 13.90 7.65 9.00
CA GLY A 294 13.05 8.77 9.39
C GLY A 294 13.86 10.00 9.87
N PRO A 295 13.21 11.16 10.04
CA PRO A 295 13.85 12.36 10.61
C PRO A 295 14.36 12.17 12.05
N ASP A 296 13.81 11.18 12.75
CA ASP A 296 14.22 10.70 14.07
C ASP A 296 15.45 9.78 14.03
N ASN A 297 16.08 9.60 12.87
CA ASN A 297 17.21 8.70 12.61
C ASN A 297 16.92 7.22 12.87
N ARG A 298 15.65 6.81 12.96
CA ARG A 298 15.28 5.39 13.07
C ARG A 298 15.12 4.78 11.69
N ALA A 299 15.49 3.51 11.56
CA ALA A 299 15.27 2.75 10.35
C ALA A 299 13.84 2.17 10.34
N TYR A 300 13.15 2.37 9.22
CA TYR A 300 11.78 1.93 9.00
C TYR A 300 11.67 1.05 7.76
N MET A 301 10.70 0.14 7.76
CA MET A 301 10.36 -0.66 6.59
C MET A 301 8.86 -0.93 6.52
N TRP A 302 8.21 -0.45 5.46
CA TRP A 302 6.91 -1.00 5.08
C TRP A 302 7.10 -2.36 4.45
N VAL A 303 6.20 -3.30 4.76
CA VAL A 303 6.17 -4.65 4.22
C VAL A 303 4.72 -4.99 3.85
N SER A 304 4.51 -5.53 2.66
CA SER A 304 3.21 -6.10 2.26
C SER A 304 3.04 -7.53 2.79
N SER A 305 1.80 -7.97 2.98
CA SER A 305 1.48 -9.31 3.48
C SER A 305 1.83 -10.42 2.48
N SER A 306 1.89 -10.07 1.20
CA SER A 306 2.17 -10.96 0.08
C SER A 306 2.80 -10.16 -1.06
N LYS A 307 3.48 -10.84 -1.97
CA LYS A 307 3.93 -10.24 -3.23
C LYS A 307 2.74 -9.62 -3.95
N LEU A 308 2.93 -8.40 -4.44
CA LEU A 308 1.92 -7.77 -5.25
C LEU A 308 1.89 -8.39 -6.66
N SER A 309 0.73 -8.85 -7.11
CA SER A 309 0.52 -9.16 -8.52
C SER A 309 -0.96 -9.02 -8.84
N SER A 310 -1.27 -8.63 -10.07
CA SER A 310 -2.63 -8.74 -10.61
C SER A 310 -2.82 -10.05 -11.37
N LEU A 311 -1.87 -10.99 -11.37
CA LEU A 311 -2.00 -12.27 -12.07
C LEU A 311 -2.42 -13.38 -11.11
N ASN A 312 -2.92 -14.49 -11.67
CA ASN A 312 -3.25 -15.72 -10.93
C ASN A 312 -4.28 -15.55 -9.81
N GLY A 313 -5.27 -14.67 -9.99
CA GLY A 313 -6.33 -14.43 -9.02
C GLY A 313 -5.94 -13.57 -7.82
N SER A 314 -4.71 -13.02 -7.81
CA SER A 314 -4.27 -12.06 -6.80
C SER A 314 -4.95 -10.72 -7.00
N ARG A 315 -5.32 -10.08 -5.88
CA ARG A 315 -5.96 -8.76 -5.88
C ARG A 315 -5.17 -7.76 -5.05
N TYR A 316 -5.02 -6.55 -5.57
CA TYR A 316 -4.38 -5.42 -4.91
C TYR A 316 -5.04 -5.12 -3.55
N ASP A 317 -6.37 -5.17 -3.50
CA ASP A 317 -7.14 -4.86 -2.30
C ASP A 317 -7.18 -5.97 -1.24
N THR A 318 -6.57 -7.12 -1.54
CA THR A 318 -6.32 -8.17 -0.54
C THR A 318 -5.01 -7.98 0.22
N VAL A 319 -4.15 -7.05 -0.22
CA VAL A 319 -2.84 -6.81 0.39
C VAL A 319 -2.99 -5.96 1.66
N ARG A 320 -2.43 -6.45 2.76
CA ARG A 320 -2.21 -5.69 4.00
C ARG A 320 -0.77 -5.21 4.06
N HIS A 321 -0.53 -4.07 4.71
CA HIS A 321 0.80 -3.51 4.87
C HIS A 321 1.07 -3.29 6.35
N ALA A 322 2.31 -3.49 6.78
CA ALA A 322 2.76 -3.17 8.13
C ALA A 322 4.05 -2.35 8.06
N LEU A 323 4.15 -1.33 8.91
CA LEU A 323 5.34 -0.52 9.09
C LEU A 323 6.10 -1.03 10.30
N PHE A 324 7.28 -1.56 10.03
CA PHE A 324 8.22 -1.98 11.06
C PHE A 324 9.24 -0.89 11.34
N VAL A 325 9.72 -0.83 12.57
CA VAL A 325 10.80 0.07 12.99
C VAL A 325 11.88 -0.70 13.71
N ALA A 326 13.16 -0.38 13.45
CA ALA A 326 14.28 -0.93 14.20
C ALA A 326 14.16 -0.58 15.70
N THR A 327 14.49 -1.54 16.55
CA THR A 327 14.41 -1.43 18.02
C THR A 327 15.75 -1.77 18.66
N GLY A 328 16.25 -0.87 19.51
CA GLY A 328 17.46 -1.09 20.31
C GLY A 328 18.66 -1.60 19.49
N ASN A 329 19.08 -2.83 19.77
CA ASN A 329 20.26 -3.47 19.18
C ASN A 329 19.96 -4.19 17.84
N VAL A 330 18.72 -4.21 17.37
CA VAL A 330 18.33 -4.89 16.14
C VAL A 330 18.30 -3.87 15.00
N PRO A 331 19.30 -3.87 14.10
CA PRO A 331 19.39 -2.84 13.07
C PRO A 331 18.40 -3.06 11.92
N ASP A 332 17.97 -4.30 11.67
CA ASP A 332 17.00 -4.60 10.62
C ASP A 332 15.57 -4.35 11.13
N PRO A 333 14.84 -3.38 10.54
CA PRO A 333 13.47 -3.09 10.95
C PRO A 333 12.55 -4.32 10.88
N LEU A 334 12.81 -5.30 10.00
CA LEU A 334 11.92 -6.46 9.83
C LEU A 334 11.67 -7.25 11.12
N TYR A 335 12.66 -7.25 12.02
CA TYR A 335 12.61 -7.95 13.31
C TYR A 335 12.25 -7.01 14.47
N GLY A 336 11.92 -5.76 14.17
CA GLY A 336 11.52 -4.76 15.14
C GLY A 336 10.01 -4.75 15.38
N GLN A 337 9.51 -3.64 15.94
CA GLN A 337 8.10 -3.49 16.31
C GLN A 337 7.26 -3.00 15.12
N ILE A 338 6.03 -3.51 14.99
CA ILE A 338 5.01 -2.93 14.11
C ILE A 338 4.48 -1.64 14.74
N VAL A 339 4.74 -0.50 14.12
CA VAL A 339 4.31 0.83 14.60
C VAL A 339 3.11 1.38 13.83
N ALA A 340 2.78 0.80 12.69
CA ALA A 340 1.53 1.07 11.97
C ALA A 340 1.16 -0.10 11.05
N ASP A 341 -0.11 -0.21 10.67
CA ASP A 341 -0.55 -1.10 9.59
C ASP A 341 -1.66 -0.45 8.76
N HIS A 342 -1.78 -0.89 7.51
CA HIS A 342 -2.73 -0.38 6.54
C HIS A 342 -3.45 -1.51 5.82
N THR A 343 -4.74 -1.30 5.56
CA THR A 343 -5.57 -2.20 4.75
C THR A 343 -6.58 -1.42 3.91
N PHE A 344 -6.85 -1.91 2.70
CA PHE A 344 -7.88 -1.34 1.82
C PHE A 344 -9.30 -1.53 2.33
N TRP A 345 -9.51 -2.57 3.12
CA TRP A 345 -10.81 -2.93 3.67
C TRP A 345 -10.63 -3.37 5.11
N ASP A 346 -11.19 -2.64 6.04
CA ASP A 346 -10.97 -2.85 7.47
C ASP A 346 -12.04 -3.67 8.19
N GLY A 347 -12.99 -4.22 7.44
CA GLY A 347 -14.08 -5.04 7.99
C GLY A 347 -15.08 -4.26 8.83
N TYR A 348 -14.97 -2.95 8.94
CA TYR A 348 -15.80 -2.18 9.86
C TYR A 348 -17.27 -2.23 9.45
N ILE A 349 -18.11 -2.46 10.46
CA ILE A 349 -19.57 -2.49 10.36
C ILE A 349 -20.10 -1.43 11.32
N ASP A 350 -20.71 -0.38 10.78
CA ASP A 350 -21.47 0.56 11.60
C ASP A 350 -22.85 -0.02 11.93
N VAL A 351 -22.94 -0.70 13.07
CA VAL A 351 -24.20 -1.27 13.57
C VAL A 351 -25.26 -0.21 13.86
N ASN A 352 -24.85 1.05 14.00
CA ASN A 352 -25.73 2.18 14.29
C ASN A 352 -26.12 2.96 13.02
N GLU A 353 -25.62 2.58 11.84
CA GLU A 353 -25.98 3.25 10.59
C GLU A 353 -27.47 3.08 10.31
N VAL A 354 -28.18 4.20 10.14
CA VAL A 354 -29.63 4.22 9.92
C VAL A 354 -29.92 4.61 8.48
N HIS A 355 -30.64 3.75 7.76
CA HIS A 355 -31.05 3.98 6.37
C HIS A 355 -32.47 4.52 6.32
N VAL A 356 -32.64 5.82 6.59
CA VAL A 356 -33.95 6.48 6.66
C VAL A 356 -34.73 6.29 5.35
N GLY A 357 -35.99 5.89 5.46
CA GLY A 357 -36.88 5.66 4.32
C GLY A 357 -36.68 4.31 3.62
N ILE A 358 -35.75 3.47 4.08
CA ILE A 358 -35.50 2.14 3.52
C ILE A 358 -36.12 1.08 4.42
N LYS A 359 -37.05 0.30 3.85
CA LYS A 359 -37.74 -0.80 4.52
C LYS A 359 -37.16 -2.14 4.08
N CYS A 360 -36.86 -3.01 5.04
CA CYS A 360 -36.47 -4.38 4.77
C CYS A 360 -37.65 -5.20 4.23
N LYS A 361 -37.52 -5.81 3.04
CA LYS A 361 -38.57 -6.65 2.44
C LYS A 361 -38.81 -8.00 3.14
N GLY A 362 -37.84 -8.47 3.93
CA GLY A 362 -37.97 -9.73 4.69
C GLY A 362 -38.75 -9.59 6.00
N CYS A 363 -38.41 -8.62 6.85
CA CYS A 363 -39.00 -8.44 8.19
C CYS A 363 -39.76 -7.12 8.39
N ASP A 364 -39.96 -6.33 7.33
CA ASP A 364 -40.62 -5.02 7.34
C ASP A 364 -40.00 -3.94 8.25
N MET A 365 -38.82 -4.19 8.83
CA MET A 365 -38.08 -3.19 9.60
C MET A 365 -37.86 -1.92 8.77
N ASN A 366 -38.27 -0.78 9.32
CA ASN A 366 -38.15 0.54 8.71
C ASN A 366 -37.87 1.60 9.79
N PRO A 367 -36.74 2.32 9.75
CA PRO A 367 -35.64 2.16 8.78
C PRO A 367 -34.79 0.92 9.06
N ILE A 368 -34.10 0.41 8.03
CA ILE A 368 -33.02 -0.58 8.23
C ILE A 368 -31.92 0.03 9.09
N ARG A 369 -31.49 -0.70 10.13
CA ARG A 369 -30.36 -0.37 11.00
C ARG A 369 -29.19 -1.34 10.76
N GLY A 370 -27.97 -0.83 10.76
CA GLY A 370 -26.76 -1.59 10.49
C GLY A 370 -26.55 -1.87 8.99
N LEU A 371 -26.18 -3.11 8.66
CA LEU A 371 -25.92 -3.50 7.28
C LEU A 371 -27.20 -3.54 6.46
N ARG A 372 -27.16 -2.83 5.33
CA ARG A 372 -28.19 -2.81 4.30
C ARG A 372 -27.69 -3.58 3.08
N TRP A 373 -28.49 -4.56 2.66
CA TRP A 373 -28.24 -5.36 1.47
C TRP A 373 -29.29 -5.03 0.42
N LYS A 374 -28.87 -4.66 -0.78
CA LYS A 374 -29.73 -4.31 -1.89
C LYS A 374 -29.68 -5.39 -2.96
N CYS A 375 -30.84 -5.83 -3.42
CA CYS A 375 -30.91 -6.80 -4.50
C CYS A 375 -30.50 -6.15 -5.83
N ARG A 376 -29.64 -6.83 -6.59
CA ARG A 376 -29.17 -6.44 -7.93
C ARG A 376 -30.16 -6.84 -9.02
N THR A 377 -30.99 -7.85 -8.77
CA THR A 377 -31.97 -8.39 -9.72
C THR A 377 -33.36 -7.77 -9.54
N CYS A 378 -33.79 -7.52 -8.31
CA CYS A 378 -35.09 -6.93 -8.02
C CYS A 378 -34.99 -5.41 -7.79
N PRO A 379 -35.80 -4.57 -8.47
CA PRO A 379 -35.84 -3.14 -8.20
C PRO A 379 -36.41 -2.86 -6.80
N HIS A 380 -35.86 -1.85 -6.10
CA HIS A 380 -36.32 -1.42 -4.77
C HIS A 380 -36.48 -2.55 -3.73
N HIS A 381 -35.66 -3.60 -3.82
CA HIS A 381 -35.64 -4.70 -2.88
C HIS A 381 -34.40 -4.57 -1.99
N ASP A 382 -34.62 -4.10 -0.76
CA ASP A 382 -33.60 -3.99 0.27
C ASP A 382 -33.93 -4.94 1.44
N VAL A 383 -32.92 -5.54 2.04
CA VAL A 383 -33.04 -6.40 3.22
C VAL A 383 -31.99 -6.05 4.27
N CYS A 384 -32.30 -6.32 5.53
CA CYS A 384 -31.31 -6.24 6.62
C CYS A 384 -30.40 -7.46 6.63
N ASP A 385 -29.30 -7.39 7.39
CA ASP A 385 -28.34 -8.48 7.51
C ASP A 385 -28.96 -9.80 7.96
N ALA A 386 -29.86 -9.76 8.96
CA ALA A 386 -30.53 -10.94 9.47
C ALA A 386 -31.38 -11.64 8.39
N CYS A 387 -32.18 -10.88 7.63
CA CYS A 387 -32.97 -11.43 6.53
C CYS A 387 -32.09 -11.97 5.40
N ARG A 388 -30.97 -11.31 5.08
CA ARG A 388 -29.99 -11.81 4.09
C ARG A 388 -29.36 -13.12 4.54
N ALA A 389 -28.95 -13.23 5.81
CA ALA A 389 -28.36 -14.45 6.37
C ALA A 389 -29.36 -15.62 6.38
N LEU A 390 -30.64 -15.36 6.68
CA LEU A 390 -31.68 -16.39 6.63
C LEU A 390 -32.00 -16.83 5.20
N ALA A 391 -31.98 -15.92 4.22
CA ALA A 391 -32.16 -16.26 2.81
C ALA A 391 -31.07 -17.22 2.32
N LEU A 392 -29.80 -16.99 2.72
CA LEU A 392 -28.69 -17.87 2.37
C LEU A 392 -28.77 -19.27 3.00
N ARG A 393 -29.54 -19.42 4.09
CA ARG A 393 -29.75 -20.72 4.76
C ARG A 393 -31.01 -21.44 4.27
N GLU A 394 -31.66 -20.93 3.23
CA GLU A 394 -32.96 -21.42 2.74
C GLU A 394 -34.07 -21.44 3.82
N GLN A 395 -33.88 -20.67 4.90
CA GLN A 395 -34.80 -20.63 6.05
C GLN A 395 -35.88 -19.57 5.90
N PHE A 396 -35.81 -18.74 4.85
CA PHE A 396 -36.80 -17.70 4.55
C PHE A 396 -37.65 -18.11 3.34
N GLY A 397 -38.70 -18.90 3.61
CA GLY A 397 -39.69 -19.30 2.61
C GLY A 397 -40.52 -18.11 2.09
N ALA A 398 -40.72 -18.07 0.78
CA ALA A 398 -41.61 -17.20 -0.01
C ALA A 398 -41.33 -15.68 -0.13
N LEU A 399 -40.69 -15.00 0.84
CA LEU A 399 -40.54 -13.53 0.79
C LEU A 399 -39.30 -13.01 0.05
N ILE A 400 -38.23 -13.81 -0.02
CA ILE A 400 -37.01 -13.47 -0.76
C ILE A 400 -36.92 -14.46 -1.93
N GLN A 401 -36.89 -13.94 -3.16
CA GLN A 401 -36.83 -14.80 -4.34
C GLN A 401 -35.47 -15.52 -4.40
N PRO A 402 -35.41 -16.80 -4.80
CA PRO A 402 -34.15 -17.51 -4.99
C PRO A 402 -33.23 -16.83 -6.03
N THR A 403 -33.81 -16.02 -6.90
CA THR A 403 -33.11 -15.22 -7.92
C THR A 403 -32.55 -13.90 -7.38
N CYS A 404 -32.76 -13.58 -6.10
CA CYS A 404 -32.21 -12.38 -5.48
C CYS A 404 -30.69 -12.50 -5.32
N ASP A 405 -29.93 -11.68 -6.04
CA ASP A 405 -28.50 -11.46 -5.81
C ASP A 405 -28.32 -10.19 -4.98
N PHE A 406 -27.73 -10.28 -3.78
CA PHE A 406 -27.64 -9.16 -2.85
C PHE A 406 -26.25 -8.52 -2.85
N SER A 407 -26.23 -7.20 -2.99
CA SER A 407 -25.05 -6.36 -2.87
C SER A 407 -25.06 -5.57 -1.57
N LEU A 408 -23.91 -5.45 -0.92
CA LEU A 408 -23.81 -4.65 0.29
C LEU A 408 -23.70 -3.16 -0.03
N VAL A 409 -24.48 -2.33 0.66
CA VAL A 409 -24.49 -0.87 0.46
C VAL A 409 -23.42 -0.16 1.30
N ASN A 410 -23.14 -0.64 2.51
CA ASN A 410 -22.22 0.02 3.44
C ASN A 410 -20.88 -0.72 3.41
N LEU A 411 -19.89 -0.21 2.66
CA LEU A 411 -18.58 -0.86 2.56
C LEU A 411 -17.63 -0.47 3.69
N PRO A 412 -16.63 -1.34 3.97
CA PRO A 412 -15.54 -0.96 4.85
C PRO A 412 -14.71 0.15 4.20
N ASP A 413 -13.93 0.85 5.01
CA ASP A 413 -13.05 1.93 4.52
C ASP A 413 -11.61 1.40 4.32
N GLU A 414 -10.86 2.09 3.46
CA GLU A 414 -9.40 2.01 3.51
C GLU A 414 -8.93 2.67 4.80
N SER A 415 -8.18 1.93 5.62
CA SER A 415 -7.75 2.38 6.94
C SER A 415 -6.26 2.21 7.17
N LEU A 416 -5.72 3.15 7.94
CA LEU A 416 -4.36 3.14 8.49
C LEU A 416 -4.48 3.25 10.00
N HIS A 417 -3.90 2.30 10.72
CA HIS A 417 -3.81 2.34 12.18
C HIS A 417 -2.38 2.64 12.60
N ILE A 418 -2.20 3.68 13.42
CA ILE A 418 -0.98 3.94 14.17
C ILE A 418 -1.01 3.09 15.43
N ARG A 419 0.08 2.39 15.72
CA ARG A 419 0.21 1.42 16.83
C ARG A 419 1.29 1.79 17.85
N SER A 420 1.99 2.90 17.64
CA SER A 420 2.96 3.44 18.59
C SER A 420 2.76 4.96 18.70
N PRO A 421 2.78 5.53 19.91
CA PRO A 421 2.76 6.98 20.10
C PRO A 421 4.07 7.65 19.70
N ASP A 422 5.16 6.88 19.56
CA ASP A 422 6.51 7.39 19.31
C ASP A 422 6.81 7.62 17.82
N VAL A 423 5.86 7.34 16.93
CA VAL A 423 6.00 7.57 15.49
C VAL A 423 5.19 8.78 15.06
N ASN A 424 5.78 9.64 14.22
CA ASN A 424 5.07 10.78 13.64
C ASN A 424 4.03 10.28 12.62
N PRO A 425 2.71 10.47 12.83
CA PRO A 425 1.69 9.96 11.92
C PRO A 425 1.78 10.56 10.50
N ALA A 426 2.28 11.81 10.36
CA ALA A 426 2.47 12.42 9.05
C ALA A 426 3.54 11.70 8.22
N LEU A 427 4.64 11.24 8.85
CA LEU A 427 5.67 10.42 8.20
C LEU A 427 5.08 9.08 7.74
N VAL A 428 4.30 8.43 8.60
CA VAL A 428 3.64 7.15 8.29
C VAL A 428 2.72 7.30 7.08
N VAL A 429 1.85 8.30 7.08
CA VAL A 429 0.90 8.58 5.99
C VAL A 429 1.64 8.91 4.68
N ALA A 430 2.66 9.77 4.75
CA ALA A 430 3.47 10.15 3.59
C ALA A 430 4.19 8.95 2.96
N THR A 431 4.84 8.11 3.78
CA THR A 431 5.60 6.95 3.30
C THR A 431 4.72 5.80 2.83
N LEU A 432 3.53 5.62 3.44
CA LEU A 432 2.52 4.70 2.93
C LEU A 432 2.09 5.10 1.51
N GLN A 433 1.87 6.39 1.25
CA GLN A 433 1.51 6.85 -0.09
C GLN A 433 2.62 6.55 -1.11
N ILE A 434 3.90 6.75 -0.76
CA ILE A 434 5.03 6.35 -1.62
C ILE A 434 4.98 4.86 -1.93
N PHE A 435 4.73 4.03 -0.91
CA PHE A 435 4.70 2.58 -1.08
C PHE A 435 3.60 2.17 -2.06
N LYS A 436 2.39 2.69 -1.87
CA LYS A 436 1.24 2.46 -2.77
C LYS A 436 1.49 2.97 -4.19
N ASP A 437 2.19 4.10 -4.35
CA ASP A 437 2.53 4.64 -5.66
C ASP A 437 3.47 3.69 -6.43
N TRP A 438 4.44 3.10 -5.74
CA TRP A 438 5.35 2.09 -6.30
C TRP A 438 4.64 0.77 -6.64
N GLU A 439 3.75 0.32 -5.77
CA GLU A 439 2.89 -0.85 -6.01
C GLU A 439 2.04 -0.65 -7.27
N LYS A 440 1.34 0.48 -7.39
CA LYS A 440 0.60 0.82 -8.61
C LYS A 440 1.52 0.91 -9.83
N HIS A 441 2.75 1.39 -9.69
CA HIS A 441 3.72 1.38 -10.77
C HIS A 441 4.07 -0.05 -11.22
N THR A 442 4.33 -0.97 -10.28
CA THR A 442 4.54 -2.40 -10.60
C THR A 442 3.35 -2.96 -11.38
N LEU A 443 2.11 -2.72 -10.93
CA LEU A 443 0.91 -3.21 -11.61
C LEU A 443 0.73 -2.62 -13.02
N ARG A 444 1.11 -1.36 -13.25
CA ARG A 444 1.13 -0.76 -14.60
C ARG A 444 2.13 -1.46 -15.52
N GLU A 445 3.29 -1.85 -15.01
CA GLU A 445 4.27 -2.62 -15.78
C GLU A 445 3.79 -4.06 -16.04
N GLU A 446 3.14 -4.71 -15.07
CA GLU A 446 2.48 -6.01 -15.30
C GLU A 446 1.41 -5.90 -16.39
N ARG A 447 0.55 -4.88 -16.35
CA ARG A 447 -0.47 -4.63 -17.38
C ARG A 447 0.15 -4.46 -18.77
N LYS A 448 1.26 -3.74 -18.89
CA LYS A 448 1.98 -3.57 -20.17
C LYS A 448 2.52 -4.90 -20.71
N LYS A 449 3.04 -5.76 -19.83
CA LYS A 449 3.62 -7.06 -20.19
C LYS A 449 2.56 -8.10 -20.56
N ASN A 450 1.42 -8.10 -19.88
CA ASN A 450 0.34 -9.05 -20.11
C ASN A 450 -1.03 -8.40 -19.97
N VAL A 451 -1.42 -7.63 -21.00
CA VAL A 451 -2.70 -6.90 -21.02
C VAL A 451 -3.88 -7.85 -20.82
N THR A 452 -3.92 -8.96 -21.56
CA THR A 452 -5.04 -9.91 -21.51
C THR A 452 -5.19 -10.56 -20.14
N GLY A 453 -4.08 -11.04 -19.54
CA GLY A 453 -4.10 -11.63 -18.20
C GLY A 453 -4.49 -10.63 -17.11
N PHE A 454 -3.98 -9.40 -17.21
CA PHE A 454 -4.35 -8.33 -16.29
C PHE A 454 -5.84 -8.00 -16.37
N MET A 455 -6.38 -7.79 -17.58
CA MET A 455 -7.80 -7.51 -17.79
C MET A 455 -8.70 -8.67 -17.31
N ALA A 456 -8.30 -9.92 -17.52
CA ALA A 456 -9.04 -11.08 -17.04
C ALA A 456 -9.08 -11.14 -15.51
N SER A 457 -7.98 -10.77 -14.84
CA SER A 457 -7.92 -10.69 -13.39
C SER A 457 -8.76 -9.54 -12.82
N GLU A 458 -8.71 -8.35 -13.44
CA GLU A 458 -9.60 -7.25 -13.08
C GLU A 458 -11.07 -7.66 -13.20
N GLU A 459 -11.45 -8.32 -14.30
CA GLU A 459 -12.82 -8.77 -14.50
C GLU A 459 -13.22 -9.88 -13.52
N ALA A 460 -12.28 -10.74 -13.12
CA ALA A 460 -12.51 -11.73 -12.07
C ALA A 460 -12.76 -11.08 -10.71
N ALA A 461 -11.96 -10.08 -10.33
CA ALA A 461 -12.18 -9.32 -9.09
C ALA A 461 -13.54 -8.62 -9.10
N ARG A 462 -13.90 -8.00 -10.23
CA ARG A 462 -15.18 -7.29 -10.42
C ARG A 462 -16.43 -8.16 -10.41
N LYS A 463 -16.33 -9.49 -10.26
CA LYS A 463 -17.49 -10.35 -10.00
C LYS A 463 -18.11 -10.12 -8.62
N CYS A 464 -17.35 -9.52 -7.71
CA CYS A 464 -17.76 -9.28 -6.32
C CYS A 464 -17.81 -7.79 -5.98
N ASP A 465 -18.54 -7.42 -4.92
CA ASP A 465 -18.80 -6.02 -4.57
C ASP A 465 -17.53 -5.24 -4.25
N LEU A 466 -16.66 -5.77 -3.39
CA LEU A 466 -15.42 -5.07 -3.03
C LEU A 466 -14.49 -4.98 -4.23
N GLY A 467 -14.47 -6.01 -5.08
CA GLY A 467 -13.68 -6.01 -6.29
C GLY A 467 -14.14 -4.94 -7.30
N VAL A 468 -15.45 -4.73 -7.49
CA VAL A 468 -15.95 -3.62 -8.32
C VAL A 468 -15.43 -2.27 -7.84
N MET A 469 -15.36 -2.09 -6.52
CA MET A 469 -14.96 -0.82 -5.91
C MET A 469 -13.46 -0.58 -5.97
N SER A 470 -12.65 -1.61 -5.73
CA SER A 470 -11.20 -1.53 -5.85
C SER A 470 -10.75 -1.38 -7.30
N TYR A 471 -11.47 -2.02 -8.21
CA TYR A 471 -11.14 -2.08 -9.64
C TYR A 471 -12.14 -1.29 -10.49
N TRP A 472 -12.53 -0.10 -10.02
CA TRP A 472 -13.50 0.74 -10.72
C TRP A 472 -12.99 1.19 -12.11
N LYS A 473 -13.94 1.40 -13.02
CA LYS A 473 -13.73 1.89 -14.41
C LYS A 473 -14.52 3.19 -14.59
N ALA A 474 -14.09 4.10 -15.48
CA ALA A 474 -14.79 5.37 -15.72
C ALA A 474 -16.32 5.24 -15.92
N GLY A 475 -16.75 4.26 -16.72
CA GLY A 475 -18.17 4.02 -17.00
C GLY A 475 -19.02 3.61 -15.78
N ASP A 476 -18.38 3.22 -14.68
CA ASP A 476 -19.08 2.93 -13.43
C ASP A 476 -19.59 4.22 -12.75
N LEU A 477 -18.94 5.36 -13.01
CA LEU A 477 -19.20 6.65 -12.38
C LEU A 477 -20.12 7.55 -13.23
N ASP A 478 -20.13 7.33 -14.53
CA ASP A 478 -20.84 8.14 -15.52
C ASP A 478 -22.35 7.85 -15.61
N LYS A 479 -22.84 6.76 -15.01
CA LYS A 479 -24.26 6.37 -15.02
C LYS A 479 -25.12 7.31 -14.16
N LYS A 480 -25.37 8.52 -14.68
CA LYS A 480 -26.34 9.48 -14.13
C LYS A 480 -27.75 9.13 -14.63
N GLY A 481 -28.51 8.41 -13.81
CA GLY A 481 -29.96 8.32 -13.94
C GLY A 481 -30.48 7.12 -14.77
N ALA A 482 -31.68 6.67 -14.38
CA ALA A 482 -32.49 5.59 -14.94
C ALA A 482 -32.24 4.16 -14.42
N GLU A 483 -31.03 3.58 -14.49
CA GLU A 483 -30.71 2.26 -13.86
C GLU A 483 -29.87 2.39 -12.57
N GLY A 484 -29.92 3.58 -11.96
CA GLY A 484 -29.03 4.10 -10.91
C GLY A 484 -29.12 3.43 -9.53
N GLU A 485 -29.63 2.21 -9.44
CA GLU A 485 -29.78 1.47 -8.19
C GLU A 485 -28.81 0.28 -8.05
N ARG A 486 -28.17 -0.18 -9.14
CA ARG A 486 -27.28 -1.36 -9.09
C ARG A 486 -25.98 -1.18 -8.30
N PHE A 487 -25.57 0.06 -8.02
CA PHE A 487 -24.35 0.36 -7.26
C PHE A 487 -24.61 1.38 -6.15
N GLY A 488 -25.61 1.13 -5.28
CA GLY A 488 -25.84 1.96 -4.08
C GLY A 488 -24.56 2.23 -3.27
N THR A 489 -23.61 1.31 -3.40
CA THR A 489 -22.26 1.29 -2.86
C THR A 489 -21.32 2.35 -3.45
N MET A 490 -21.24 2.48 -4.78
CA MET A 490 -20.48 3.58 -5.41
C MET A 490 -21.15 4.94 -5.24
N ILE A 491 -22.47 4.95 -5.00
CA ILE A 491 -23.19 6.19 -4.68
C ILE A 491 -22.76 6.72 -3.30
N LYS A 492 -22.48 5.86 -2.31
CA LYS A 492 -21.87 6.29 -1.03
C LYS A 492 -20.49 6.91 -1.25
N ALA A 493 -19.63 6.24 -2.03
CA ALA A 493 -18.31 6.78 -2.38
C ALA A 493 -18.42 8.13 -3.10
N ARG A 494 -19.31 8.25 -4.10
CA ARG A 494 -19.55 9.49 -4.85
C ARG A 494 -20.13 10.61 -3.97
N GLY A 495 -21.08 10.30 -3.08
CA GLY A 495 -21.68 11.27 -2.17
C GLY A 495 -20.65 11.83 -1.19
N ILE A 496 -19.83 10.94 -0.59
CA ILE A 496 -18.71 11.34 0.26
C ILE A 496 -17.72 12.19 -0.56
N MET A 497 -17.34 11.74 -1.76
CA MET A 497 -16.43 12.47 -2.64
C MET A 497 -16.94 13.89 -2.98
N GLN A 498 -18.22 14.04 -3.34
CA GLN A 498 -18.80 15.34 -3.69
C GLN A 498 -18.77 16.33 -2.52
N THR A 499 -19.13 15.89 -1.31
CA THR A 499 -19.05 16.75 -0.10
C THR A 499 -17.60 17.16 0.23
N VAL A 500 -16.62 16.32 -0.10
CA VAL A 500 -15.19 16.63 0.06
C VAL A 500 -14.74 17.71 -0.95
N GLY A 501 -15.21 17.62 -2.19
CA GLY A 501 -14.87 18.59 -3.24
C GLY A 501 -15.32 20.01 -2.91
N GLU A 502 -16.55 20.16 -2.40
CA GLU A 502 -17.12 21.46 -2.04
C GLU A 502 -16.39 22.14 -0.87
N THR A 503 -16.01 21.37 0.16
CA THR A 503 -15.25 21.89 1.31
C THR A 503 -13.82 22.28 0.94
N ALA A 504 -13.15 21.50 0.09
CA ALA A 504 -11.81 21.84 -0.40
C ALA A 504 -11.82 23.02 -1.40
N GLY A 505 -12.86 23.14 -2.22
CA GLY A 505 -13.04 24.22 -3.19
C GLY A 505 -13.35 25.57 -2.53
N ALA A 506 -14.20 25.59 -1.50
CA ALA A 506 -14.53 26.79 -0.75
C ALA A 506 -13.31 27.42 -0.05
N LEU A 507 -12.36 26.61 0.42
CA LEU A 507 -11.11 27.10 1.01
C LEU A 507 -10.07 27.52 -0.04
N GLY A 508 -10.09 26.93 -1.23
CA GLY A 508 -9.18 27.29 -2.33
C GLY A 508 -9.58 28.59 -3.04
N SER A 509 -10.87 28.85 -3.22
CA SER A 509 -11.35 29.98 -4.02
C SER A 509 -11.26 31.34 -3.32
N VAL A 510 -11.17 31.36 -1.98
CA VAL A 510 -10.96 32.60 -1.19
C VAL A 510 -9.53 33.13 -1.31
N ALA A 511 -8.57 32.30 -1.73
CA ALA A 511 -7.16 32.69 -1.88
C ALA A 511 -6.84 33.33 -3.25
N ASP A 512 -7.72 33.23 -4.25
CA ASP A 512 -7.44 33.65 -5.64
C ASP A 512 -8.20 34.92 -6.08
N ALA A 513 -9.13 35.43 -5.26
CA ALA A 513 -9.89 36.66 -5.56
C ALA A 513 -9.16 37.96 -5.16
N GLY A 514 -7.84 37.90 -4.96
CA GLY A 514 -7.08 38.93 -4.25
C GLY A 514 -5.99 39.66 -5.04
N VAL A 515 -6.01 39.72 -6.38
CA VAL A 515 -5.10 40.62 -7.15
C VAL A 515 -5.77 41.07 -8.45
N ALA A 516 -6.61 42.10 -8.36
CA ALA A 516 -6.97 42.93 -9.51
C ALA A 516 -7.15 44.38 -9.02
N VAL A 517 -6.05 45.01 -8.63
CA VAL A 517 -5.96 46.47 -8.43
C VAL A 517 -4.66 46.95 -9.09
N GLY A 518 -4.82 47.79 -10.12
CA GLY A 518 -3.73 48.47 -10.81
C GLY A 518 -4.14 48.77 -12.27
N GLY A 519 -4.31 50.01 -12.72
CA GLY A 519 -4.08 51.27 -12.03
C GLY A 519 -4.65 52.45 -12.82
N ASP A 520 -4.92 53.52 -12.09
CA ASP A 520 -5.14 54.86 -12.61
C ASP A 520 -3.86 55.36 -13.30
N GLY A 521 -3.99 55.71 -14.58
CA GLY A 521 -3.01 56.45 -15.36
C GLY A 521 -3.65 57.71 -15.90
N GLY A 522 -3.57 58.80 -15.14
CA GLY A 522 -3.93 60.13 -15.59
C GLY A 522 -2.76 60.85 -16.25
N GLY A 523 -3.04 61.57 -17.35
CA GLY A 523 -2.27 62.74 -17.77
C GLY A 523 -1.84 62.79 -19.23
N GLY A 524 -2.40 63.73 -20.01
CA GLY A 524 -1.77 64.22 -21.24
C GLY A 524 -2.70 64.79 -22.30
N SER A 525 -3.20 66.02 -22.11
CA SER A 525 -3.72 66.86 -23.20
C SER A 525 -2.56 67.41 -24.05
N GLY A 526 -2.75 67.52 -25.37
CA GLY A 526 -1.86 68.30 -26.23
C GLY A 526 -2.00 67.99 -27.73
N THR A 527 -2.82 68.82 -28.39
CA THR A 527 -2.98 69.07 -29.84
C THR A 527 -3.47 67.94 -30.75
#